data_AF-I8UKT8-F1
#
_entry.id   AF-I8UKT8-F1
#
_cell.length_a   1.000
_cell.length_b   1.000
_cell.length_c   1.000
_cell.angle_alpha   90.00
_cell.angle_beta   90.00
_cell.angle_gamma   90.00
#
_symmetry.space_group_name_H-M   'P 1'
#
loop_
_entity.id
_entity.type
_entity.pdbx_description
1 polymer ?
#
loop_
_entity_poly.entity_id
_entity_poly.type
_entity_poly.pdbx_seq_one_letter_code
_entity_poly.pdbx_strand_id
1 'polypeptide(L)'
;MELSKGLLTNNKGGLLVENIEIILSEFNKNLINQFFYDELKISKFKLKSSHFFDSLSEKDLYFSQVENIEKILTPKGTGNILLEEFQLGISLKDVLIVLSFDEQDGDIVLNFPESELFKYERNNNQTRWKKLVRFLVSLREKYDIPKIVIGYEPATDEDTLLIEIDNEVTFYDTEIEKFIKNDE
;
A
#
# COMPACT_ATOMS: atom_id res chain seq x y z
N MET A 1 -33.41 1.67 11.02
CA MET A 1 -32.60 2.31 12.08
C MET A 1 -31.48 3.00 11.35
N GLU A 2 -31.61 4.30 11.11
CA GLU A 2 -30.61 5.10 10.41
C GLU A 2 -29.33 5.13 11.25
N LEU A 3 -28.26 4.54 10.74
CA LEU A 3 -26.92 4.86 11.20
C LEU A 3 -26.54 6.16 10.49
N SER A 4 -26.80 7.29 11.15
CA SER A 4 -26.11 8.52 10.82
C SER A 4 -24.62 8.23 10.89
N LYS A 5 -23.92 8.21 9.74
CA LYS A 5 -22.45 8.29 9.68
C LYS A 5 -22.06 9.62 10.32
N GLY A 6 -21.94 9.63 11.65
CA GLY A 6 -21.42 10.75 12.39
C GLY A 6 -20.00 10.99 11.91
N LEU A 7 -19.68 12.22 11.54
CA LEU A 7 -18.29 12.63 11.38
C LEU A 7 -17.56 12.25 12.67
N LEU A 8 -16.70 11.22 12.59
CA LEU A 8 -15.80 10.89 13.67
C LEU A 8 -14.80 12.05 13.74
N THR A 9 -15.03 12.97 14.66
CA THR A 9 -14.11 14.07 14.92
C THR A 9 -13.15 13.66 16.01
N ASN A 10 -11.85 13.94 15.83
CA ASN A 10 -10.91 13.83 16.93
C ASN A 10 -11.27 14.80 18.07
N ASN A 11 -10.66 14.64 19.25
CA ASN A 11 -10.88 15.50 20.43
C ASN A 11 -10.57 17.00 20.23
N LYS A 12 -10.21 17.42 19.00
CA LYS A 12 -9.95 18.80 18.59
C LYS A 12 -10.88 19.29 17.46
N GLY A 13 -11.94 18.54 17.12
CA GLY A 13 -12.93 18.95 16.13
C GLY A 13 -12.49 18.83 14.67
N GLY A 14 -11.39 18.12 14.38
CA GLY A 14 -10.98 17.78 13.01
C GLY A 14 -11.59 16.45 12.57
N LEU A 15 -11.99 16.34 11.31
CA LEU A 15 -12.35 15.06 10.66
C LEU A 15 -11.21 14.05 10.89
N LEU A 16 -11.55 12.84 11.36
CA LEU A 16 -10.64 11.70 11.26
C LEU A 16 -10.41 11.41 9.78
N VAL A 17 -9.16 11.55 9.36
CA VAL A 17 -8.71 11.07 8.05
C VAL A 17 -8.33 9.63 8.27
N GLU A 18 -9.18 8.71 7.85
CA GLU A 18 -8.86 7.29 7.84
C GLU A 18 -7.87 7.02 6.70
N ASN A 19 -6.93 6.11 6.96
CA ASN A 19 -5.97 5.67 5.96
C ASN A 19 -6.37 4.28 5.46
N ILE A 20 -6.13 4.06 4.17
CA ILE A 20 -6.12 2.73 3.58
C ILE A 20 -4.68 2.21 3.64
N GLU A 21 -4.55 0.98 4.08
CA GLU A 21 -3.32 0.22 4.11
C GLU A 21 -3.38 -0.91 3.08
N ILE A 22 -2.31 -1.05 2.29
CA ILE A 22 -2.09 -2.19 1.40
C ILE A 22 -0.82 -2.90 1.86
N ILE A 23 -0.90 -4.19 2.17
CA ILE A 23 0.23 -5.02 2.60
C ILE A 23 0.52 -6.04 1.51
N LEU A 24 1.72 -6.01 0.95
CA LEU A 24 2.27 -7.08 0.12
C LEU A 24 3.11 -7.96 1.04
N SER A 25 2.56 -9.08 1.48
CA SER A 25 3.16 -9.92 2.51
C SER A 25 4.18 -10.88 1.93
N GLU A 26 5.22 -11.19 2.73
CA GLU A 26 6.22 -12.22 2.39
C GLU A 26 6.85 -11.99 1.00
N PHE A 27 7.12 -10.74 0.66
CA PHE A 27 7.74 -10.35 -0.58
C PHE A 27 9.21 -10.81 -0.62
N ASN A 28 9.58 -11.51 -1.69
CA ASN A 28 10.96 -11.97 -1.88
C ASN A 28 11.92 -10.78 -2.08
N LYS A 29 12.82 -10.56 -1.11
CA LYS A 29 13.74 -9.43 -1.09
C LYS A 29 14.61 -9.33 -2.34
N ASN A 30 14.98 -10.46 -2.96
CA ASN A 30 15.83 -10.47 -4.16
C ASN A 30 15.16 -9.80 -5.37
N LEU A 31 13.84 -9.63 -5.34
CA LEU A 31 13.07 -8.97 -6.40
C LEU A 31 12.84 -7.48 -6.14
N ILE A 32 13.23 -6.96 -4.96
CA ILE A 32 12.83 -5.61 -4.52
C ILE A 32 13.38 -4.51 -5.42
N ASN A 33 14.61 -4.65 -5.92
CA ASN A 33 15.22 -3.66 -6.81
C ASN A 33 14.46 -3.60 -8.15
N GLN A 34 14.17 -4.75 -8.75
CA GLN A 34 13.41 -4.83 -10.00
C GLN A 34 11.98 -4.29 -9.79
N PHE A 35 11.35 -4.63 -8.66
CA PHE A 35 10.02 -4.13 -8.32
C PHE A 35 10.01 -2.60 -8.17
N PHE A 36 10.92 -2.02 -7.39
CA PHE A 36 10.93 -0.57 -7.15
C PHE A 36 11.39 0.26 -8.34
N TYR A 37 12.44 -0.17 -9.05
CA TYR A 37 13.04 0.63 -10.12
C TYR A 37 12.43 0.37 -11.49
N ASP A 38 12.11 -0.89 -11.82
CA ASP A 38 11.67 -1.23 -13.17
C ASP A 38 10.16 -1.25 -13.30
N GLU A 39 9.46 -1.85 -12.32
CA GLU A 39 8.00 -1.95 -12.33
C GLU A 39 7.35 -0.67 -11.81
N LEU A 40 7.59 -0.33 -10.55
CA LEU A 40 6.99 0.83 -9.91
C LEU A 40 7.64 2.14 -10.37
N LYS A 41 8.90 2.12 -10.83
CA LYS A 41 9.65 3.30 -11.31
C LYS A 41 9.63 4.45 -10.30
N ILE A 42 9.83 4.12 -9.02
CA ILE A 42 9.71 5.05 -7.88
C ILE A 42 10.54 6.32 -8.07
N SER A 43 11.72 6.21 -8.71
CA SER A 43 12.61 7.33 -9.01
C SER A 43 12.02 8.41 -9.93
N LYS A 44 10.90 8.14 -10.60
CA LYS A 44 10.20 9.12 -11.45
C LYS A 44 9.20 9.99 -10.69
N PHE A 45 8.86 9.62 -9.45
CA PHE A 45 7.89 10.36 -8.64
C PHE A 45 8.58 11.40 -7.77
N LYS A 46 7.78 12.38 -7.33
CA LYS A 46 8.27 13.42 -6.41
C LYS A 46 8.26 12.89 -4.99
N LEU A 47 9.45 12.77 -4.40
CA LEU A 47 9.63 12.39 -3.01
C LEU A 47 9.38 13.60 -2.10
N LYS A 48 8.61 13.39 -1.03
CA LYS A 48 8.50 14.33 0.10
C LYS A 48 9.56 14.06 1.16
N SER A 49 9.77 12.79 1.48
CA SER A 49 10.81 12.33 2.39
C SER A 49 11.13 10.86 2.14
N SER A 50 12.23 10.39 2.70
CA SER A 50 12.60 8.98 2.73
C SER A 50 13.61 8.76 3.83
N HIS A 51 13.61 7.58 4.42
CA HIS A 51 14.59 7.21 5.43
C HIS A 51 14.91 5.74 5.34
N PHE A 52 16.20 5.42 5.24
CA PHE A 52 16.74 4.08 5.24
C PHE A 52 17.92 4.03 6.20
N PHE A 53 18.15 2.88 6.83
CA PHE A 53 19.33 2.68 7.67
C PHE A 53 20.27 1.65 7.02
N ASP A 54 21.47 2.07 6.65
CA ASP A 54 22.53 1.17 6.21
C ASP A 54 23.28 0.63 7.44
N SER A 55 22.97 -0.61 7.80
CA SER A 55 23.60 -1.27 8.95
C SER A 55 25.10 -1.53 8.77
N LEU A 56 25.60 -1.60 7.53
CA LEU A 56 27.03 -1.85 7.26
C LEU A 56 27.87 -0.60 7.48
N SER A 57 27.33 0.58 7.16
CA SER A 57 28.02 1.86 7.33
C SER A 57 27.56 2.66 8.55
N GLU A 58 26.56 2.14 9.28
CA GLU A 58 25.90 2.76 10.44
C GLU A 58 25.39 4.17 10.15
N LYS A 59 24.72 4.34 9.00
CA LYS A 59 24.27 5.66 8.53
C LYS A 59 22.85 5.64 8.00
N ASP A 60 22.17 6.75 8.25
CA ASP A 60 20.92 7.05 7.59
C ASP A 60 21.17 7.48 6.15
N LEU A 61 20.35 6.97 5.24
CA LEU A 61 20.35 7.26 3.82
C LEU A 61 18.99 7.79 3.39
N TYR A 62 19.02 8.78 2.51
CA TYR A 62 17.86 9.13 1.69
C TYR A 62 17.78 8.22 0.47
N PHE A 63 16.58 8.01 -0.07
CA PHE A 63 16.35 7.15 -1.23
C PHE A 63 17.23 7.52 -2.43
N SER A 64 17.51 8.82 -2.64
CA SER A 64 18.41 9.28 -3.70
C SER A 64 19.85 8.79 -3.58
N GLN A 65 20.24 8.27 -2.41
CA GLN A 65 21.55 7.68 -2.14
C GLN A 65 21.53 6.14 -2.15
N VAL A 66 20.33 5.53 -2.22
CA VAL A 66 20.16 4.08 -2.22
C VAL A 66 20.28 3.59 -3.66
N GLU A 67 21.42 3.03 -4.03
CA GLU A 67 21.60 2.42 -5.35
C GLU A 67 20.97 1.03 -5.43
N ASN A 68 20.94 0.31 -4.30
CA ASN A 68 20.44 -1.06 -4.20
C ASN A 68 19.70 -1.23 -2.87
N ILE A 69 18.38 -1.35 -2.93
CA ILE A 69 17.47 -1.47 -1.78
C ILE A 69 17.71 -2.80 -1.05
N GLU A 70 17.84 -3.91 -1.79
CA GLU A 70 18.11 -5.25 -1.23
C GLU A 70 19.34 -5.22 -0.31
N LYS A 71 20.42 -4.56 -0.73
CA LYS A 71 21.65 -4.43 0.06
C LYS A 71 21.41 -3.68 1.37
N ILE A 72 20.63 -2.60 1.34
CA ILE A 72 20.31 -1.82 2.54
C ILE A 72 19.43 -2.62 3.51
N LEU A 73 18.54 -3.47 2.98
CA LEU A 73 17.64 -4.30 3.77
C LEU A 73 18.27 -5.64 4.20
N THR A 74 19.56 -5.86 3.92
CA THR A 74 20.28 -7.11 4.23
C THR A 74 21.18 -6.96 5.45
N PRO A 75 21.24 -7.96 6.36
CA PRO A 75 20.44 -9.18 6.35
C PRO A 75 19.01 -8.95 6.81
N LYS A 76 18.74 -7.91 7.63
CA LYS A 76 17.43 -7.45 8.06
C LYS A 76 17.43 -5.94 7.99
N GLY A 77 16.30 -5.32 7.67
CA GLY A 77 16.27 -3.86 7.59
C GLY A 77 14.89 -3.30 7.39
N THR A 78 14.79 -2.00 7.66
CA THR A 78 13.58 -1.21 7.42
C THR A 78 13.91 0.03 6.61
N GLY A 79 12.92 0.53 5.90
CA GLY A 79 13.02 1.77 5.16
C GLY A 79 11.64 2.36 4.92
N ASN A 80 11.57 3.66 4.65
CA ASN A 80 10.34 4.29 4.24
C ASN A 80 10.57 5.36 3.18
N ILE A 81 9.54 5.56 2.36
CA ILE A 81 9.48 6.57 1.31
C ILE A 81 8.11 7.22 1.37
N LEU A 82 8.06 8.54 1.49
CA LEU A 82 6.83 9.32 1.35
C LEU A 82 6.83 9.99 -0.02
N LEU A 83 5.84 9.64 -0.84
CA LEU A 83 5.63 10.19 -2.18
C LEU A 83 4.50 11.21 -2.16
N GLU A 84 4.65 12.28 -2.95
CA GLU A 84 3.56 13.26 -3.14
C GLU A 84 2.42 12.67 -3.98
N GLU A 85 2.77 11.90 -4.99
CA GLU A 85 1.83 11.17 -5.85
C GLU A 85 2.49 9.86 -6.29
N PHE A 86 1.68 8.81 -6.41
CA PHE A 86 2.12 7.49 -6.84
C PHE A 86 1.09 6.84 -7.75
N GLN A 87 1.55 6.18 -8.82
CA GLN A 87 0.70 5.50 -9.80
C GLN A 87 0.72 3.99 -9.53
N LEU A 88 -0.36 3.47 -8.95
CA LEU A 88 -0.54 2.07 -8.60
C LEU A 88 -1.87 1.56 -9.18
N GLY A 89 -1.94 1.42 -10.52
CA GLY A 89 -3.19 1.21 -11.27
C GLY A 89 -4.12 2.43 -11.29
N ILE A 90 -4.11 3.23 -10.23
CA ILE A 90 -4.73 4.55 -10.07
C ILE A 90 -3.70 5.55 -9.54
N SER A 91 -3.97 6.84 -9.70
CA SER A 91 -3.18 7.91 -9.05
C SER A 91 -3.67 8.07 -7.61
N LEU A 92 -2.72 8.01 -6.68
CA LEU A 92 -2.86 8.15 -5.24
C LEU A 92 -1.92 9.26 -4.76
N LYS A 93 -2.38 10.12 -3.87
CA LYS A 93 -1.55 11.14 -3.23
C LYS A 93 -1.12 10.73 -1.83
N ASP A 94 -0.03 11.35 -1.36
CA ASP A 94 0.44 11.22 0.01
C ASP A 94 0.65 9.76 0.43
N VAL A 95 1.37 9.01 -0.41
CA VAL A 95 1.59 7.57 -0.19
C VAL A 95 2.86 7.36 0.62
N LEU A 96 2.72 6.82 1.82
CA LEU A 96 3.81 6.30 2.63
C LEU A 96 4.04 4.83 2.27
N ILE A 97 5.23 4.52 1.77
CA ILE A 97 5.68 3.15 1.56
C ILE A 97 6.63 2.79 2.71
N VAL A 98 6.37 1.70 3.40
CA VAL A 98 7.21 1.14 4.46
C VAL A 98 7.69 -0.23 4.03
N LEU A 99 8.99 -0.46 4.23
CA LEU A 99 9.67 -1.72 3.96
C LEU A 99 10.11 -2.29 5.29
N SER A 100 9.78 -3.55 5.55
CA SER A 100 10.24 -4.26 6.73
C SER A 100 10.60 -5.69 6.34
N PHE A 101 11.90 -5.97 6.30
CA PHE A 101 12.40 -7.26 5.86
C PHE A 101 13.19 -7.96 6.95
N ASP A 102 12.95 -9.26 7.07
CA ASP A 102 13.78 -10.17 7.82
C ASP A 102 14.92 -10.69 6.94
N GLU A 103 15.27 -11.97 6.97
CA GLU A 103 16.38 -12.54 6.21
C GLU A 103 16.13 -12.57 4.70
N GLN A 104 15.14 -13.32 4.24
CA GLN A 104 14.86 -13.53 2.81
C GLN A 104 13.62 -12.78 2.34
N ASP A 105 12.62 -12.66 3.21
CA ASP A 105 11.31 -12.14 2.86
C ASP A 105 10.96 -10.96 3.77
N GLY A 106 9.86 -10.29 3.46
CA GLY A 106 9.41 -9.15 4.22
C GLY A 106 8.16 -8.54 3.68
N ASP A 107 7.67 -7.52 4.38
CA ASP A 107 6.44 -6.86 4.01
C ASP A 107 6.73 -5.49 3.39
N ILE A 108 5.96 -5.19 2.35
CA ILE A 108 5.87 -3.85 1.76
C ILE A 108 4.49 -3.32 2.09
N VAL A 109 4.43 -2.25 2.85
CA VAL A 109 3.18 -1.62 3.30
C VAL A 109 3.04 -0.27 2.61
N LEU A 110 1.87 0.00 2.03
CA LEU A 110 1.51 1.29 1.46
C LEU A 110 0.35 1.88 2.23
N ASN A 111 0.51 3.09 2.74
CA ASN A 111 -0.50 3.83 3.49
C ASN A 111 -0.83 5.14 2.77
N PHE A 112 -2.11 5.44 2.60
CA PHE A 112 -2.58 6.68 1.97
C PHE A 112 -4.00 7.05 2.44
N PRO A 113 -4.42 8.32 2.31
CA PRO A 113 -5.74 8.75 2.76
C PRO A 113 -6.88 8.03 2.04
N GLU A 114 -7.92 7.61 2.77
CA GLU A 114 -9.12 6.95 2.22
C GLU A 114 -9.74 7.73 1.05
N SER A 115 -9.73 9.05 1.13
CA SER A 115 -10.28 9.95 0.11
C SER A 115 -9.65 9.77 -1.28
N GLU A 116 -8.43 9.20 -1.35
CA GLU A 116 -7.79 8.87 -2.62
C GLU A 116 -8.43 7.64 -3.29
N LEU A 117 -8.99 6.72 -2.51
CA LEU A 117 -9.73 5.58 -3.03
C LEU A 117 -11.23 5.87 -3.16
N PHE A 118 -11.84 6.41 -2.11
CA PHE A 118 -13.27 6.68 -2.01
C PHE A 118 -13.54 8.19 -1.98
N LYS A 119 -13.80 8.77 -3.15
CA LYS A 119 -14.18 10.19 -3.26
C LYS A 119 -15.63 10.40 -2.87
N TYR A 120 -15.92 11.55 -2.25
CA TYR A 120 -17.29 11.96 -1.92
C TYR A 120 -18.24 11.97 -3.14
N GLU A 121 -17.72 12.30 -4.32
CA GLU A 121 -18.45 12.17 -5.59
C GLU A 121 -18.36 10.72 -6.10
N ARG A 122 -19.32 9.90 -5.66
CA ARG A 122 -19.35 8.43 -5.78
C ARG A 122 -19.21 7.85 -7.19
N ASN A 123 -19.46 8.64 -8.24
CA ASN A 123 -19.63 8.16 -9.62
C ASN A 123 -18.39 7.46 -10.23
N ASN A 124 -17.25 7.38 -9.53
CA ASN A 124 -16.03 6.73 -10.03
C ASN A 124 -15.33 5.79 -9.02
N ASN A 125 -15.84 5.63 -7.79
CA ASN A 125 -15.14 4.85 -6.75
C ASN A 125 -15.01 3.37 -7.13
N GLN A 126 -16.07 2.76 -7.66
CA GLN A 126 -16.06 1.37 -8.14
C GLN A 126 -15.00 1.15 -9.23
N THR A 127 -14.91 2.04 -10.21
CA THR A 127 -13.94 1.91 -11.30
C THR A 127 -12.51 2.09 -10.79
N ARG A 128 -12.28 3.01 -9.84
CA ARG A 128 -10.97 3.17 -9.19
C ARG A 128 -10.58 1.91 -8.42
N TRP A 129 -11.48 1.38 -7.61
CA TRP A 129 -11.27 0.15 -6.84
C TRP A 129 -10.94 -1.04 -7.75
N LYS A 130 -11.75 -1.27 -8.81
CA LYS A 130 -11.49 -2.30 -9.83
C LYS A 130 -10.12 -2.18 -10.47
N LYS A 131 -9.66 -0.96 -10.77
CA LYS A 131 -8.33 -0.72 -11.38
C LYS A 131 -7.19 -1.01 -10.41
N LEU A 132 -7.31 -0.56 -9.16
CA LEU A 132 -6.31 -0.80 -8.12
C LEU A 132 -6.15 -2.31 -7.87
N VAL A 133 -7.26 -3.01 -7.57
CA VAL A 133 -7.24 -4.45 -7.28
C VAL A 133 -6.66 -5.25 -8.45
N ARG A 134 -7.10 -4.99 -9.69
CA ARG A 134 -6.57 -5.69 -10.87
C ARG A 134 -5.07 -5.44 -11.08
N PHE A 135 -4.61 -4.22 -10.79
CA PHE A 135 -3.19 -3.92 -10.86
C PHE A 135 -2.40 -4.72 -9.82
N LEU A 136 -2.88 -4.77 -8.58
CA LEU A 136 -2.27 -5.54 -7.49
C LEU A 136 -2.25 -7.06 -7.78
N VAL A 137 -3.34 -7.61 -8.32
CA VAL A 137 -3.38 -9.01 -8.79
C VAL A 137 -2.29 -9.27 -9.84
N SER A 138 -2.11 -8.38 -10.81
CA SER A 138 -1.06 -8.54 -11.83
C SER A 138 0.36 -8.47 -11.25
N LEU A 139 0.57 -7.64 -10.22
CA LEU A 139 1.84 -7.60 -9.49
C LEU A 139 2.07 -8.88 -8.70
N ARG A 140 1.03 -9.37 -8.03
CA ARG A 140 1.06 -10.62 -7.27
C ARG A 140 1.52 -11.78 -8.14
N GLU A 141 0.88 -11.97 -9.29
CA GLU A 141 1.22 -13.01 -10.26
C GLU A 141 2.65 -12.86 -10.81
N LYS A 142 3.07 -11.62 -11.10
CA LYS A 142 4.38 -11.35 -11.70
C LYS A 142 5.55 -11.54 -10.73
N TYR A 143 5.35 -11.23 -9.46
CA TYR A 143 6.39 -11.25 -8.43
C TYR A 143 6.23 -12.41 -7.44
N ASP A 144 5.29 -13.33 -7.70
CA ASP A 144 4.96 -14.47 -6.84
C ASP A 144 4.71 -14.05 -5.38
N ILE A 145 3.96 -12.97 -5.20
CA ILE A 145 3.65 -12.43 -3.87
C ILE A 145 2.61 -13.35 -3.24
N PRO A 146 2.89 -13.98 -2.09
CA PRO A 146 1.97 -14.96 -1.52
C PRO A 146 0.58 -14.38 -1.24
N LYS A 147 0.54 -13.18 -0.66
CA LYS A 147 -0.70 -12.53 -0.23
C LYS A 147 -0.62 -11.01 -0.36
N ILE A 148 -1.72 -10.40 -0.79
CA ILE A 148 -1.93 -8.95 -0.68
C ILE A 148 -3.19 -8.69 0.15
N VAL A 149 -3.07 -7.85 1.17
CA VAL A 149 -4.18 -7.42 2.04
C VAL A 149 -4.46 -5.95 1.80
N ILE A 150 -5.73 -5.57 1.73
CA ILE A 150 -6.16 -4.17 1.68
C ILE A 150 -7.22 -3.94 2.74
N GLY A 151 -7.05 -2.89 3.55
CA GLY A 151 -7.94 -2.57 4.66
C GLY A 151 -7.82 -1.12 5.10
N TYR A 152 -8.67 -0.72 6.05
CA TYR A 152 -8.37 0.47 6.86
C TYR A 152 -7.24 0.16 7.84
N GLU A 153 -6.39 1.13 8.15
CA GLU A 153 -5.26 0.92 9.07
C GLU A 153 -5.75 0.57 10.50
N PRO A 154 -5.34 -0.56 11.11
CA PRO A 154 -4.49 -1.62 10.55
C PRO A 154 -5.28 -2.62 9.71
N ALA A 155 -4.83 -2.94 8.49
CA ALA A 155 -5.58 -3.76 7.53
C ALA A 155 -5.63 -5.25 7.88
N THR A 156 -4.87 -5.68 8.89
CA THR A 156 -4.85 -7.07 9.38
C THR A 156 -6.02 -7.40 10.30
N ASP A 157 -6.74 -6.40 10.79
CA ASP A 157 -7.89 -6.62 11.68
C ASP A 157 -9.12 -7.04 10.86
N GLU A 158 -9.90 -8.00 11.36
CA GLU A 158 -11.01 -8.61 10.63
C GLU A 158 -12.12 -7.59 10.28
N ASP A 159 -12.32 -6.58 11.12
CA ASP A 159 -13.34 -5.53 10.96
C ASP A 159 -12.90 -4.37 10.07
N THR A 160 -11.60 -4.25 9.79
CA THR A 160 -11.01 -3.21 8.92
C THR A 160 -10.62 -3.76 7.54
N LEU A 161 -10.59 -5.09 7.37
CA LEU A 161 -10.27 -5.78 6.12
C LEU A 161 -11.28 -5.48 5.02
N LEU A 162 -10.79 -5.01 3.86
CA LEU A 162 -11.58 -4.80 2.65
C LEU A 162 -11.48 -5.96 1.67
N ILE A 163 -10.27 -6.44 1.40
CA ILE A 163 -10.06 -7.57 0.51
C ILE A 163 -8.73 -8.26 0.81
N GLU A 164 -8.76 -9.58 0.71
CA GLU A 164 -7.58 -10.43 0.69
C GLU A 164 -7.40 -11.02 -0.72
N ILE A 165 -6.17 -10.99 -1.20
CA ILE A 165 -5.76 -11.45 -2.52
C ILE A 165 -4.70 -12.53 -2.35
N ASP A 166 -5.09 -13.78 -2.51
CA ASP A 166 -4.26 -14.96 -2.30
C ASP A 166 -4.49 -16.02 -3.42
N ASN A 167 -3.98 -17.24 -3.21
CA ASN A 167 -4.16 -18.34 -4.15
C ASN A 167 -5.54 -19.01 -4.09
N GLU A 168 -6.34 -18.72 -3.06
CA GLU A 168 -7.66 -19.31 -2.87
C GLU A 168 -8.74 -18.50 -3.61
N VAL A 169 -8.55 -17.18 -3.71
CA VAL A 169 -9.48 -16.29 -4.42
C VAL A 169 -9.20 -16.27 -5.92
N THR A 170 -10.08 -16.93 -6.69
CA THR A 170 -10.00 -16.99 -8.17
C THR A 170 -10.87 -15.93 -8.87
N PHE A 171 -11.80 -15.28 -8.17
CA PHE A 171 -12.75 -14.33 -8.75
C PHE A 171 -12.86 -13.02 -7.94
N TYR A 172 -11.85 -12.17 -8.07
CA TYR A 172 -11.80 -10.86 -7.41
C TYR A 172 -12.95 -9.92 -7.79
N ASP A 173 -13.52 -10.06 -8.99
CA ASP A 173 -14.63 -9.21 -9.45
C ASP A 173 -15.85 -9.30 -8.51
N THR A 174 -16.12 -10.46 -7.90
CA THR A 174 -17.23 -10.66 -6.96
C THR A 174 -16.95 -10.02 -5.59
N GLU A 175 -15.73 -10.18 -5.07
CA GLU A 175 -15.32 -9.58 -3.79
C GLU A 175 -15.30 -8.05 -3.87
N ILE A 176 -14.81 -7.50 -4.99
CA ILE A 176 -14.89 -6.07 -5.33
C ILE A 176 -16.32 -5.55 -5.25
N GLU A 177 -17.31 -6.34 -5.70
CA GLU A 177 -18.72 -5.92 -5.75
C GLU A 177 -19.45 -5.98 -4.41
N LYS A 178 -19.03 -6.84 -3.48
CA LYS A 178 -19.62 -6.92 -2.12
C LYS A 178 -19.44 -5.62 -1.34
N PHE A 179 -18.27 -5.01 -1.43
CA PHE A 179 -17.99 -3.75 -0.74
C PHE A 179 -18.80 -2.57 -1.28
N ILE A 180 -19.11 -2.57 -2.57
CA ILE A 180 -19.79 -1.46 -3.23
C ILE A 180 -21.29 -1.42 -2.88
N LYS A 181 -21.91 -2.57 -2.61
CA LYS A 181 -23.35 -2.67 -2.29
C LYS A 181 -23.72 -2.22 -0.87
N ASN A 182 -22.76 -2.18 0.05
CA ASN A 182 -23.01 -1.78 1.43
C ASN A 182 -23.01 -0.26 1.65
N ASP A 183 -22.75 0.53 0.60
CA ASP A 183 -22.77 2.00 0.63
C ASP A 183 -23.98 2.62 -0.10
N GLU A 184 -24.86 1.81 -0.70
CA GLU A 184 -26.18 2.23 -1.24
C GLU A 184 -27.22 2.39 -0.11
#